data_AF-A0A8J2LLH4-F1
#
_entry.id   AF-A0A8J2LLH4-F1
#
_cell.length_a   1.000
_cell.length_b   1.000
_cell.length_c   1.000
_cell.angle_alpha   90.00
_cell.angle_beta   90.00
_cell.angle_gamma   90.00
#
_symmetry.space_group_name_H-M   'P 1'
#
loop_
_entity.id
_entity.type
_entity.pdbx_description
1 polymer ?
#
loop_
_entity_poly.entity_id
_entity_poly.type
_entity_poly.pdbx_seq_one_letter_code
_entity_poly.pdbx_strand_id
1 'polypeptide(L)'
;MAEFSGSLFESLRRRNPTNRPRIFGPSAILVAAQNKDKKLPVSRLGYPIYSTHLQNCRVAATGISSKEELQDLRRKILYMGGAYLERRSDRLPTVAEGVATHLIAGKCRGTKYQDAVSLGKPILKPEWIENLWSHRDNIYFDLNASL
;
A
#
# COMPACT_ATOMS: atom_id res chain seq x y z
N MET A 1 -18.94 10.82 1.46
CA MET A 1 -17.55 10.62 1.94
C MET A 1 -16.60 11.06 0.84
N ALA A 2 -15.44 11.65 1.17
CA ALA A 2 -14.47 12.06 0.16
C ALA A 2 -13.85 10.81 -0.47
N GLU A 3 -13.87 10.69 -1.80
CA GLU A 3 -13.25 9.57 -2.49
C GLU A 3 -12.00 10.02 -3.24
N PHE A 4 -10.99 9.16 -3.31
CA PHE A 4 -9.89 9.30 -4.27
C PHE A 4 -10.33 8.83 -5.66
N SER A 5 -11.40 9.45 -6.15
CA SER A 5 -12.07 9.14 -7.42
C SER A 5 -12.56 10.44 -8.07
N GLY A 6 -12.97 10.35 -9.34
CA GLY A 6 -13.54 11.47 -10.08
C GLY A 6 -12.55 12.35 -10.83
N SER A 7 -13.09 13.22 -11.68
CA SER A 7 -12.33 14.02 -12.65
C SER A 7 -11.38 15.03 -11.98
N LEU A 8 -11.81 15.65 -10.87
CA LEU A 8 -10.97 16.58 -10.11
C LEU A 8 -9.75 15.88 -9.50
N PHE A 9 -9.97 14.76 -8.80
CA PHE A 9 -8.90 13.97 -8.20
C PHE A 9 -7.89 13.51 -9.26
N GLU A 10 -8.38 12.94 -10.36
CA GLU A 10 -7.53 12.48 -11.45
C GLU A 10 -6.73 13.63 -12.09
N SER A 11 -7.35 14.80 -12.27
CA SER A 11 -6.68 16.01 -12.77
C SER A 11 -5.55 16.47 -11.83
N LEU A 12 -5.77 16.45 -10.52
CA LEU A 12 -4.73 16.83 -9.53
C LEU A 12 -3.61 15.77 -9.46
N ARG A 13 -3.98 14.48 -9.50
CA ARG A 13 -3.04 13.35 -9.42
C ARG A 13 -2.09 13.28 -10.61
N ARG A 14 -2.58 13.59 -11.82
CA ARG A 14 -1.81 13.50 -13.08
C ARG A 14 -0.89 14.69 -13.34
N ARG A 15 -0.91 15.73 -12.49
CA ARG A 15 0.01 16.87 -12.63
C ARG A 15 1.47 16.43 -12.60
N ASN A 16 2.29 17.20 -13.31
CA ASN A 16 3.74 17.01 -13.38
C ASN A 16 4.35 16.92 -11.98
N PRO A 17 5.36 16.06 -11.75
CA PRO A 17 5.95 15.86 -10.43
C PRO A 17 6.44 17.14 -9.74
N THR A 18 6.88 18.13 -10.52
CA THR A 18 7.36 19.44 -10.03
C THR A 18 6.26 20.35 -9.48
N ASN A 19 5.00 20.15 -9.85
CA ASN A 19 3.86 20.96 -9.43
C ASN A 19 2.67 20.09 -8.97
N ARG A 20 2.95 18.89 -8.47
CA ARG A 20 1.92 17.97 -7.99
C ARG A 20 1.56 18.31 -6.54
N PRO A 21 0.28 18.61 -6.24
CA PRO A 21 -0.12 18.86 -4.86
C PRO A 21 -0.01 17.58 -4.03
N ARG A 22 0.24 17.73 -2.73
CA ARG A 22 0.10 16.63 -1.77
C ARG A 22 -1.39 16.45 -1.48
N ILE A 23 -1.91 15.26 -1.76
CA ILE A 23 -3.32 14.93 -1.59
C ILE A 23 -3.45 13.99 -0.40
N PHE A 24 -4.30 14.36 0.55
CA PHE A 24 -4.56 13.60 1.77
C PHE A 24 -6.04 13.24 1.89
N GLY A 25 -6.33 12.03 2.34
CA GLY A 25 -7.67 11.59 2.68
C GLY A 25 -8.04 11.99 4.12
N PRO A 26 -9.34 11.93 4.46
CA PRO A 26 -9.82 12.31 5.78
C PRO A 26 -9.15 11.53 6.91
N SER A 27 -9.02 10.21 6.78
CA SER A 27 -8.44 9.36 7.84
C SER A 27 -6.97 9.66 8.08
N ALA A 28 -6.16 9.90 7.05
CA ALA A 28 -4.78 10.32 7.22
C ALA A 28 -4.65 11.67 7.96
N ILE A 29 -5.56 12.62 7.71
CA ILE A 29 -5.57 13.92 8.41
C ILE A 29 -5.98 13.74 9.88
N LEU A 30 -7.01 12.93 10.15
CA LEU A 30 -7.48 12.66 11.51
C LEU A 30 -6.41 11.97 12.36
N VAL A 31 -5.75 10.94 11.81
CA VAL A 31 -4.63 10.27 12.49
C VAL A 31 -3.49 11.26 12.77
N ALA A 32 -3.13 12.10 11.79
CA ALA A 32 -2.11 13.12 12.00
C ALA A 32 -2.51 14.11 13.11
N ALA A 33 -3.78 14.51 13.19
CA ALA A 33 -4.26 15.42 14.23
C ALA A 33 -4.22 14.80 15.65
N GLN A 34 -4.38 13.47 15.76
CA GLN A 34 -4.30 12.73 17.02
C GLN A 34 -2.84 12.47 17.46
N ASN A 35 -1.89 12.45 16.53
CA ASN A 35 -0.48 12.23 16.84
C ASN A 35 0.12 13.44 17.57
N LYS A 36 1.01 13.17 18.55
CA LYS A 36 1.65 14.21 19.39
C LYS A 36 2.40 15.26 18.57
N ASP A 37 3.01 14.87 17.46
CA ASP A 37 3.80 15.73 16.59
C ASP A 37 2.96 16.48 15.53
N LYS A 38 1.67 16.12 15.37
CA LYS A 38 0.72 16.72 14.43
C LYS A 38 1.22 16.76 12.97
N LYS A 39 2.07 15.80 12.59
CA LYS A 39 2.67 15.75 11.26
C LYS A 39 1.83 14.91 10.30
N LEU A 40 1.57 15.46 9.13
CA LEU A 40 0.99 14.69 8.03
C LEU A 40 1.98 13.63 7.53
N PRO A 41 1.49 12.46 7.09
CA PRO A 41 2.34 11.39 6.60
C PRO A 41 3.13 11.83 5.35
N VAL A 42 4.37 11.38 5.26
CA VAL A 42 5.24 11.70 4.12
C VAL A 42 4.99 10.72 2.98
N SER A 43 4.52 11.23 1.85
CA SER A 43 4.42 10.45 0.62
C SER A 43 5.80 10.27 -0.03
N ARG A 44 6.37 9.08 0.08
CA ARG A 44 7.73 8.77 -0.42
C ARG A 44 7.90 8.97 -1.93
N LEU A 45 6.82 8.91 -2.71
CA LEU A 45 6.84 8.96 -4.18
C LEU A 45 5.84 9.99 -4.75
N GLY A 46 5.35 10.91 -3.92
CA GLY A 46 4.36 11.92 -4.34
C GLY A 46 3.01 11.33 -4.75
N TYR A 47 2.68 10.14 -4.25
CA TYR A 47 1.33 9.57 -4.37
C TYR A 47 0.39 10.17 -3.31
N PRO A 48 -0.91 10.29 -3.64
CA PRO A 48 -1.95 10.55 -2.64
C PRO A 48 -1.89 9.56 -1.46
N ILE A 49 -2.18 10.03 -0.24
CA ILE A 49 -2.31 9.18 0.95
C ILE A 49 -3.73 9.35 1.51
N TYR A 50 -4.55 8.31 1.41
CA TYR A 50 -5.90 8.30 1.95
C TYR A 50 -5.90 7.99 3.44
N SER A 51 -5.31 6.85 3.81
CA SER A 51 -5.17 6.36 5.18
C SER A 51 -3.72 5.99 5.47
N THR A 52 -3.41 5.70 6.74
CA THR A 52 -2.09 5.23 7.18
C THR A 52 -2.10 3.77 7.62
N HIS A 53 -3.10 2.99 7.18
CA HIS A 53 -3.24 1.59 7.59
C HIS A 53 -2.02 0.75 7.24
N LEU A 54 -1.42 0.96 6.07
CA LEU A 54 -0.19 0.24 5.67
C LEU A 54 1.07 1.04 5.97
N GLN A 55 1.02 2.02 6.89
CA GLN A 55 2.21 2.75 7.28
C GLN A 55 3.26 1.78 7.82
N ASN A 56 4.49 1.90 7.31
CA ASN A 56 5.62 1.00 7.59
C ASN A 56 5.54 -0.40 6.98
N CYS A 57 4.47 -0.73 6.24
CA CYS A 57 4.41 -1.97 5.48
C CYS A 57 5.17 -1.83 4.15
N ARG A 58 6.02 -2.81 3.86
CA ARG A 58 6.66 -3.02 2.55
C ARG A 58 6.08 -4.30 1.95
N VAL A 59 5.34 -4.17 0.86
CA VAL A 59 4.51 -5.24 0.30
C VAL A 59 5.04 -5.64 -1.07
N ALA A 60 5.31 -6.93 -1.25
CA ALA A 60 5.60 -7.51 -2.55
C ALA A 60 4.38 -8.31 -3.05
N ALA A 61 4.28 -8.56 -4.36
CA ALA A 61 3.22 -9.39 -4.93
C ALA A 61 3.77 -10.50 -5.85
N THR A 62 3.11 -11.65 -5.83
CA THR A 62 3.37 -12.80 -6.71
C THR A 62 2.08 -13.47 -7.17
N GLY A 63 2.12 -14.20 -8.29
CA GLY A 63 0.99 -15.01 -8.75
C GLY A 63 -0.25 -14.27 -9.27
N ILE A 64 -0.25 -12.93 -9.30
CA ILE A 64 -1.33 -12.10 -9.86
C ILE A 64 -1.18 -12.03 -11.39
N SER A 65 -2.19 -12.54 -12.10
CA SER A 65 -2.22 -12.66 -13.56
C SER A 65 -2.76 -11.40 -14.24
N SER A 66 -3.75 -10.73 -13.64
CA SER A 66 -4.32 -9.51 -14.23
C SER A 66 -3.41 -8.31 -13.98
N LYS A 67 -3.10 -7.58 -15.06
CA LYS A 67 -2.35 -6.32 -14.96
C LYS A 67 -3.18 -5.23 -14.28
N GLU A 68 -4.50 -5.17 -14.55
CA GLU A 68 -5.38 -4.21 -13.87
C GLU A 68 -5.43 -4.47 -12.37
N GLU A 69 -5.62 -5.73 -11.96
CA GLU A 69 -5.67 -6.13 -10.56
C GLU A 69 -4.37 -5.76 -9.84
N LEU A 70 -3.22 -6.03 -10.46
CA LEU A 70 -1.92 -5.67 -9.89
C LEU A 70 -1.73 -4.15 -9.73
N GLN A 71 -2.21 -3.36 -10.70
CA GLN A 71 -2.14 -1.90 -10.63
C GLN A 71 -3.07 -1.34 -9.56
N ASP A 72 -4.27 -1.91 -9.42
CA ASP A 72 -5.21 -1.53 -8.39
C ASP A 72 -4.69 -1.87 -6.98
N LEU A 73 -4.15 -3.08 -6.80
CA LEU A 73 -3.47 -3.50 -5.58
C LEU A 73 -2.33 -2.54 -5.22
N ARG A 74 -1.44 -2.25 -6.18
CA ARG A 74 -0.34 -1.30 -6.00
C ARG A 74 -0.85 0.07 -5.57
N ARG A 75 -1.90 0.57 -6.21
CA ARG A 75 -2.51 1.87 -5.90
C ARG A 75 -3.05 1.90 -4.47
N LYS A 76 -3.82 0.90 -4.06
CA LYS A 76 -4.36 0.79 -2.70
C LYS A 76 -3.25 0.73 -1.65
N ILE A 77 -2.21 -0.05 -1.89
CA ILE A 77 -1.02 -0.13 -1.00
C ILE A 77 -0.41 1.26 -0.79
N LEU A 78 -0.18 2.00 -1.88
CA LEU A 78 0.41 3.33 -1.83
C LEU A 78 -0.53 4.35 -1.15
N TYR A 79 -1.83 4.27 -1.42
CA TYR A 79 -2.83 5.17 -0.83
C TYR A 79 -3.05 4.91 0.65
N MET A 80 -2.79 3.71 1.15
CA MET A 80 -2.83 3.42 2.58
C MET A 80 -1.48 3.67 3.29
N GLY A 81 -0.53 4.35 2.63
CA GLY A 81 0.76 4.73 3.22
C GLY A 81 1.83 3.63 3.20
N GLY A 82 1.58 2.51 2.51
CA GLY A 82 2.53 1.43 2.33
C GLY A 82 3.51 1.65 1.19
N ALA A 83 4.55 0.83 1.14
CA ALA A 83 5.50 0.77 0.05
C ALA A 83 5.26 -0.50 -0.78
N TYR A 84 5.02 -0.34 -2.07
CA TYR A 84 4.96 -1.47 -3.00
C TYR A 84 6.35 -1.76 -3.56
N LEU A 85 6.84 -2.98 -3.37
CA LEU A 85 8.11 -3.45 -3.89
C LEU A 85 7.90 -4.02 -5.29
N GLU A 86 8.43 -3.30 -6.29
CA GLU A 86 8.27 -3.66 -7.69
C GLU A 86 8.82 -5.05 -8.01
N ARG A 87 8.22 -5.68 -9.01
CA ARG A 87 8.63 -7.00 -9.51
C ARG A 87 9.89 -6.84 -10.39
N ARG A 88 11.03 -6.50 -9.79
CA ARG A 88 12.33 -6.38 -10.47
C ARG A 88 13.06 -7.71 -10.59
N SER A 89 12.82 -8.62 -9.64
CA SER A 89 13.33 -9.98 -9.62
C SER A 89 12.18 -10.97 -9.42
N ASP A 90 12.40 -12.22 -9.79
CA ASP A 90 11.58 -13.38 -9.43
C ASP A 90 11.74 -13.77 -7.95
N ARG A 91 12.78 -13.27 -7.27
CA ARG A 91 13.02 -13.46 -5.83
C ARG A 91 12.25 -12.46 -4.98
N LEU A 92 12.08 -12.80 -3.71
CA LEU A 92 11.54 -11.85 -2.73
C LEU A 92 12.61 -10.77 -2.46
N PRO A 93 12.26 -9.47 -2.48
CA PRO A 93 13.22 -8.40 -2.20
C PRO A 93 13.86 -8.57 -0.82
N THR A 94 15.18 -8.66 -0.79
CA THR A 94 16.00 -8.75 0.43
C THR A 94 16.90 -7.51 0.57
N VAL A 95 17.85 -7.56 1.51
CA VAL A 95 18.61 -6.47 2.15
C VAL A 95 18.92 -5.24 1.27
N ALA A 96 19.28 -5.40 -0.01
CA ALA A 96 19.62 -4.28 -0.90
C ALA A 96 18.41 -3.48 -1.44
N GLU A 97 17.29 -4.15 -1.73
CA GLU A 97 16.06 -3.51 -2.25
C GLU A 97 15.13 -3.04 -1.12
N GLY A 98 15.40 -3.58 0.08
CA GLY A 98 14.72 -3.37 1.35
C GLY A 98 13.61 -4.39 1.58
N VAL A 99 13.69 -5.03 2.75
CA VAL A 99 13.00 -6.28 3.11
C VAL A 99 11.48 -6.16 2.99
N ALA A 100 10.87 -7.12 2.29
CA ALA A 100 9.41 -7.27 2.29
C ALA A 100 8.92 -7.64 3.70
N THR A 101 7.94 -6.87 4.19
CA THR A 101 7.23 -7.18 5.44
C THR A 101 6.12 -8.21 5.19
N HIS A 102 5.46 -8.15 4.03
CA HIS A 102 4.34 -9.00 3.65
C HIS A 102 4.45 -9.37 2.16
N LEU A 103 4.02 -10.57 1.81
CA LEU A 103 3.86 -11.02 0.42
C LEU A 103 2.37 -11.22 0.11
N ILE A 104 1.87 -10.57 -0.94
CA ILE A 104 0.55 -10.86 -1.50
C ILE A 104 0.68 -11.92 -2.59
N ALA A 105 0.03 -13.07 -2.41
CA ALA A 105 0.08 -14.19 -3.35
C ALA A 105 -1.30 -14.46 -3.95
N GLY A 106 -1.46 -14.18 -5.25
CA GLY A 106 -2.64 -14.62 -6.01
C GLY A 106 -2.62 -16.11 -6.35
N LYS A 107 -1.43 -16.71 -6.40
CA LYS A 107 -1.20 -18.15 -6.55
C LYS A 107 -0.02 -18.56 -5.68
N CYS A 108 -0.14 -19.69 -4.98
CA CYS A 108 0.88 -20.21 -4.06
C CYS A 108 2.02 -20.93 -4.79
N ARG A 109 2.71 -20.23 -5.70
CA ARG A 109 3.78 -20.81 -6.52
C ARG A 109 4.83 -19.77 -6.93
N GLY A 110 5.99 -20.27 -7.34
CA GLY A 110 7.12 -19.47 -7.83
C GLY A 110 8.13 -19.12 -6.73
N THR A 111 9.27 -18.59 -7.16
CA THR A 111 10.44 -18.32 -6.32
C THR A 111 10.14 -17.34 -5.19
N LYS A 112 9.41 -16.23 -5.42
CA LYS A 112 8.96 -15.32 -4.33
C LYS A 112 8.17 -16.01 -3.22
N TYR A 113 7.30 -16.94 -3.59
CA TYR A 113 6.47 -17.66 -2.63
C TYR A 113 7.36 -18.57 -1.76
N GLN A 114 8.25 -19.33 -2.40
CA GLN A 114 9.20 -20.19 -1.71
C GLN A 114 10.16 -19.39 -0.80
N ASP A 115 10.67 -18.25 -1.28
CA ASP A 115 11.50 -17.34 -0.50
C ASP A 115 10.73 -16.82 0.72
N ALA A 116 9.46 -16.38 0.55
CA ALA A 116 8.65 -15.89 1.68
C ALA A 116 8.37 -16.97 2.72
N VAL A 117 8.10 -18.20 2.30
CA VAL A 117 7.95 -19.36 3.22
C VAL A 117 9.26 -19.58 3.98
N SER A 118 10.38 -19.63 3.28
CA SER A 118 11.70 -19.91 3.87
C SER A 118 12.14 -18.80 4.84
N LEU A 119 11.77 -17.55 4.55
CA LEU A 119 12.09 -16.38 5.36
C LEU A 119 11.04 -16.07 6.45
N GLY A 120 10.01 -16.91 6.61
CA GLY A 120 8.94 -16.72 7.59
C GLY A 120 8.17 -15.42 7.41
N LYS A 121 8.04 -14.93 6.17
CA LYS A 121 7.28 -13.70 5.87
C LYS A 121 5.79 -14.03 5.78
N PRO A 122 4.89 -13.21 6.37
CA PRO A 122 3.46 -13.34 6.16
C PRO A 122 3.10 -13.39 4.67
N ILE A 123 2.34 -14.41 4.27
CA ILE A 123 1.83 -14.59 2.91
C ILE A 123 0.32 -14.47 2.97
N LEU A 124 -0.21 -13.45 2.30
CA LEU A 124 -1.62 -13.07 2.35
C LEU A 124 -2.22 -13.11 0.95
N LYS A 125 -3.54 -13.23 0.88
CA LYS A 125 -4.24 -13.15 -0.40
C LYS A 125 -4.56 -11.69 -0.78
N PRO A 126 -4.82 -11.37 -2.06
CA PRO A 126 -5.18 -10.01 -2.49
C PRO A 126 -6.34 -9.39 -1.69
N GLU A 127 -7.30 -10.21 -1.24
CA GLU A 127 -8.47 -9.81 -0.45
C GLU A 127 -8.10 -9.12 0.86
N TRP A 128 -6.90 -9.37 1.40
CA TRP A 128 -6.43 -8.64 2.58
C TRP A 128 -6.29 -7.14 2.28
N ILE A 129 -5.71 -6.76 1.14
CA ILE A 129 -5.60 -5.35 0.73
C ILE A 129 -6.99 -4.75 0.46
N GLU A 130 -7.90 -5.53 -0.12
CA GLU A 130 -9.28 -5.11 -0.34
C GLU A 130 -10.00 -4.82 0.97
N ASN A 131 -9.84 -5.71 1.96
CA ASN A 131 -10.42 -5.55 3.28
C ASN A 131 -9.85 -4.31 4.01
N LEU A 132 -8.54 -4.06 3.91
CA LEU A 132 -7.96 -2.84 4.46
C LEU A 132 -8.53 -1.58 3.78
N TRP A 133 -8.69 -1.64 2.46
CA TRP A 133 -9.22 -0.50 1.69
C TRP A 133 -10.70 -0.23 1.96
N SER A 134 -11.51 -1.26 2.22
CA SER A 134 -12.91 -1.09 2.62
C SER A 134 -13.03 -0.40 3.98
N HIS A 135 -12.04 -0.59 4.86
CA HIS A 135 -11.96 0.04 6.18
C HIS A 135 -11.16 1.35 6.21
N ARG A 136 -10.79 1.91 5.05
CA ARG A 136 -9.91 3.10 4.93
C ARG A 136 -10.33 4.32 5.76
N ASP A 137 -11.60 4.45 6.11
CA ASP A 137 -12.16 5.54 6.92
C ASP A 137 -12.09 5.27 8.43
N ASN A 138 -11.87 4.02 8.85
CA ASN A 138 -11.75 3.63 10.25
C ASN A 138 -10.33 3.86 10.76
N ILE A 139 -10.13 4.94 11.53
CA ILE A 139 -8.83 5.29 12.12
C ILE A 139 -8.39 4.37 13.26
N TYR A 140 -9.29 3.54 13.81
CA TYR A 140 -9.01 2.58 14.87
C TYR A 140 -8.84 1.15 14.33
N PHE A 141 -8.72 1.01 13.01
CA PHE A 141 -8.53 -0.29 12.39
C PHE A 141 -7.16 -0.88 12.77
N ASP A 142 -7.16 -2.03 13.44
CA ASP A 142 -5.95 -2.76 13.76
C ASP A 142 -5.59 -3.76 12.65
N LEU A 143 -4.40 -3.58 12.07
CA LEU A 143 -3.83 -4.49 11.09
C LEU A 143 -3.60 -5.89 11.66
N ASN A 144 -3.20 -6.00 12.92
CA ASN A 144 -2.80 -7.28 13.53
C ASN A 144 -4.00 -8.15 13.88
N ALA A 145 -5.18 -7.55 14.07
CA ALA A 145 -6.44 -8.29 14.19
C ALA A 145 -6.92 -8.91 12.86
N SER A 146 -6.24 -8.59 11.75
CA SER A 146 -6.60 -8.99 10.38
C SER A 146 -5.59 -9.94 9.72
N LEU A 147 -4.58 -10.41 10.48
CA LEU A 147 -3.54 -11.37 10.07
C LEU A 147 -3.79 -12.73 10.72
#